data_AF-A0A961SIH8-F1
#
_entry.id   AF-A0A961SIH8-F1
#
_cell.length_a   1.000
_cell.length_b   1.000
_cell.length_c   1.000
_cell.angle_alpha   90.00
_cell.angle_beta   90.00
_cell.angle_gamma   90.00
#
_symmetry.space_group_name_H-M   'P 1'
#
loop_
_entity.id
_entity.type
_entity.pdbx_description
1 polymer ?
#
loop_
_entity_poly.entity_id
_entity_poly.type
_entity_poly.pdbx_seq_one_letter_code
_entity_poly.pdbx_strand_id
1 'polypeptide(L)'
;RLTTRLMQLASWLLIRRAVTEGELTPEQAVEEQRKIKLPVEDARPVRDIEVLPERLRDLIEASVKLQEQVVRLDQMMDFNRPEPSEGHHPVGAHFSRLQKAFGQGTE
;
A
#
# COMPACT_ATOMS: atom_id res chain seq x y z
N ARG A 1 8.32 2.30 19.06
CA ARG A 1 9.03 3.57 19.35
C ARG A 1 8.69 4.60 18.27
N LEU A 2 8.24 5.81 18.63
CA LEU A 2 7.68 6.81 17.70
C LEU A 2 8.69 7.34 16.67
N THR A 3 9.85 7.82 17.11
CA THR A 3 10.85 8.45 16.22
C THR A 3 11.46 7.45 15.24
N THR A 4 11.70 6.21 15.68
CA THR A 4 12.16 5.13 14.80
C THR A 4 11.15 4.86 13.69
N ARG A 5 9.86 4.81 14.03
CA ARG A 5 8.77 4.65 13.05
C ARG A 5 8.73 5.81 12.05
N LEU A 6 8.80 7.05 12.54
CA LEU A 6 8.81 8.24 11.67
C LEU A 6 10.03 8.26 10.74
N MET A 7 11.21 7.91 11.25
CA MET A 7 12.43 7.85 10.45
C MET A 7 12.34 6.78 9.36
N GLN A 8 11.73 5.64 9.66
CA GLN A 8 11.50 4.58 8.67
C GLN A 8 10.52 5.02 7.59
N LEU A 9 9.43 5.69 7.96
CA LEU A 9 8.48 6.25 6.99
C LEU A 9 9.16 7.31 6.11
N ALA A 10 9.97 8.19 6.69
CA ALA A 10 10.73 9.19 5.93
C ALA A 10 11.70 8.53 4.95
N SER A 11 12.47 7.54 5.38
CA SER A 11 13.40 6.81 4.50
C SER A 11 12.67 6.10 3.37
N TRP A 12 11.51 5.50 3.65
CA TRP A 12 10.69 4.82 2.66
C TRP A 12 10.15 5.80 1.60
N LEU A 13 9.64 6.96 2.03
CA LEU A 13 9.18 8.02 1.14
C LEU A 13 10.30 8.58 0.25
N LEU A 14 11.52 8.67 0.77
CA LEU A 14 12.68 9.13 0.00
C LEU A 14 13.04 8.15 -1.11
N ILE A 15 13.05 6.84 -0.84
CA ILE A 15 13.27 5.82 -1.88
C ILE A 15 12.18 5.95 -2.95
N ARG A 16 10.92 6.12 -2.53
CA ARG A 16 9.81 6.25 -3.48
C ARG A 16 9.95 7.50 -4.37
N ARG A 17 10.40 8.60 -3.79
CA ARG A 17 10.69 9.83 -4.52
C ARG A 17 11.77 9.58 -5.59
N ALA A 18 12.87 8.92 -5.23
CA ALA A 18 13.95 8.58 -6.17
C ALA A 18 13.47 7.71 -7.35
N VAL A 19 12.55 6.77 -7.11
CA VAL A 19 11.91 5.99 -8.19
C VAL A 19 11.06 6.86 -9.11
N THR A 20 10.29 7.79 -8.53
CA THR A 20 9.40 8.67 -9.29
C THR A 20 10.17 9.68 -10.14
N GLU A 21 11.32 10.14 -9.63
CA GLU A 21 12.25 11.02 -10.35
C GLU A 21 13.12 10.26 -11.39
N GLY A 22 13.03 8.93 -11.43
CA GLY A 22 13.75 8.08 -12.38
C GLY A 22 15.23 7.83 -12.00
N GLU A 23 15.64 8.22 -10.79
CA GLU A 23 16.98 7.98 -10.27
C GLU A 23 17.21 6.50 -9.88
N LEU A 24 16.12 5.79 -9.59
CA LEU A 24 16.14 4.38 -9.17
C LEU A 24 15.17 3.54 -10.01
N THR A 25 15.58 2.34 -10.45
CA THR A 25 14.64 1.42 -11.10
C THR A 25 13.67 0.81 -10.07
N PRO A 26 12.46 0.38 -10.49
CA PRO A 26 11.51 -0.26 -9.57
C PRO A 26 12.09 -1.50 -8.87
N GLU A 27 12.93 -2.27 -9.55
CA GLU A 27 13.59 -3.46 -8.98
C GLU A 27 14.61 -3.09 -7.90
N GLN A 28 15.42 -2.05 -8.15
CA GLN A 28 16.36 -1.51 -7.16
C GLN A 28 15.63 -0.94 -5.95
N ALA A 29 14.44 -0.36 -6.15
CA ALA A 29 13.62 0.16 -5.08
C ALA A 29 13.13 -0.95 -4.14
N VAL A 30 12.73 -2.10 -4.68
CA VAL A 30 12.34 -3.26 -3.88
C VAL A 30 13.52 -3.79 -3.07
N GLU A 31 14.72 -3.80 -3.65
CA GLU A 31 15.93 -4.24 -2.95
C GLU A 31 16.32 -3.27 -1.82
N GLU A 32 16.29 -1.96 -2.06
CA GLU A 32 16.52 -0.94 -1.02
C GLU A 32 15.43 -0.96 0.06
N GLN A 33 14.17 -1.14 -0.32
CA GLN A 33 13.07 -1.30 0.63
C GLN A 33 13.23 -2.57 1.49
N ARG A 34 13.74 -3.68 0.95
CA ARG A 34 14.01 -4.92 1.72
C ARG A 34 15.14 -4.75 2.74
N LYS A 35 16.13 -3.89 2.44
CA LYS A 35 17.21 -3.56 3.39
C LYS A 35 16.67 -2.77 4.58
N ILE A 36 15.68 -1.91 4.33
CA ILE A 36 14.94 -1.24 5.40
C ILE A 36 13.98 -2.26 6.01
N LYS A 37 14.42 -2.93 7.08
CA LYS A 37 13.52 -3.73 7.92
C LYS A 37 12.41 -2.80 8.44
N LEU A 38 11.27 -2.73 7.75
CA LEU A 38 10.04 -2.20 8.31
C LEU A 38 9.76 -3.07 9.54
N PRO A 39 9.86 -2.55 10.77
CA PRO A 39 9.56 -3.34 11.94
C PRO A 39 8.05 -3.49 11.95
N VAL A 40 7.59 -4.57 11.31
CA VAL A 40 6.25 -5.13 11.52
C VAL A 40 6.12 -5.54 12.98
N GLU A 41 7.24 -5.87 13.63
CA GLU A 41 7.30 -6.20 15.05
C GLU A 41 7.83 -5.04 15.88
N ASP A 42 6.92 -4.28 16.47
CA ASP A 42 6.90 -4.09 17.92
C ASP A 42 5.58 -3.39 18.29
N ALA A 43 4.49 -4.11 18.03
CA ALA A 43 3.26 -3.95 18.80
C ALA A 43 3.45 -4.62 20.17
N ARG A 44 4.48 -4.22 20.94
CA ARG A 44 4.31 -4.33 22.39
C ARG A 44 3.26 -3.29 22.73
N PRO A 45 2.08 -3.68 23.23
CA PRO A 45 1.21 -2.71 23.86
C PRO A 45 2.07 -2.09 24.94
N VAL A 46 2.36 -0.80 24.80
CA VAL A 46 2.97 -0.01 25.86
C VAL A 46 1.94 -0.15 26.98
N ARG A 47 2.21 -1.03 27.94
CA ARG A 47 1.30 -1.33 29.06
C ARG A 47 0.95 -0.08 29.86
N ASP A 48 1.61 1.03 29.57
CA ASP A 48 1.46 2.34 30.17
C ASP A 48 0.96 3.45 29.22
N ILE A 49 0.43 3.16 28.01
CA ILE A 49 -0.11 4.21 27.09
C ILE A 49 -1.06 5.17 27.80
N GLU A 50 -1.84 4.66 28.75
CA GLU A 50 -2.82 5.43 29.52
C GLU A 50 -2.16 6.45 30.46
N VAL A 51 -0.90 6.23 30.86
CA VAL A 51 -0.12 7.10 31.75
C VAL A 51 0.63 8.20 30.96
N LEU A 52 0.72 8.10 29.63
CA LEU A 52 1.41 9.10 28.83
C LEU A 52 0.55 10.37 28.64
N PRO A 53 1.20 11.54 28.54
CA PRO A 53 0.53 12.79 28.18
C PRO A 53 -0.26 12.68 26.89
N GLU A 54 -1.42 13.34 26.84
CA GLU A 54 -2.38 13.28 25.74
C GLU A 54 -1.75 13.52 24.36
N ARG A 55 -0.97 14.60 24.24
CA ARG A 55 -0.27 14.96 23.00
C ARG A 55 0.65 13.86 22.47
N LEU A 56 1.25 13.06 23.34
CA LEU A 56 2.14 11.98 22.92
C LEU A 56 1.35 10.76 22.44
N ARG A 57 0.18 10.50 23.05
CA ARG A 57 -0.76 9.49 22.57
C ARG A 57 -1.27 9.84 21.18
N ASP A 58 -1.63 11.10 20.95
CA ASP A 58 -2.09 11.59 19.63
C ASP A 58 -1.03 11.40 18.55
N LEU A 59 0.24 11.72 18.87
CA LEU A 59 1.36 11.52 17.94
C LEU A 59 1.61 10.04 17.65
N ILE A 60 1.46 9.17 18.64
CA ILE A 60 1.58 7.73 18.45
C ILE A 60 0.47 7.23 17.53
N GLU A 61 -0.79 7.60 17.80
CA GLU A 61 -1.93 7.21 16.97
C GLU A 61 -1.78 7.72 15.53
N ALA A 62 -1.42 8.98 15.35
CA ALA A 62 -1.16 9.57 14.04
C ALA A 62 -0.04 8.82 13.29
N SER A 63 1.04 8.44 13.99
CA SER A 63 2.14 7.68 13.38
C SER A 63 1.72 6.27 12.95
N VAL A 64 0.78 5.63 13.67
CA VAL A 64 0.24 4.31 13.31
C VAL A 64 -0.64 4.42 12.07
N LYS A 65 -1.59 5.37 12.06
CA LYS A 65 -2.45 5.63 10.89
C LYS A 65 -1.62 5.93 9.64
N LEU A 66 -0.58 6.75 9.77
CA LEU A 66 0.32 7.07 8.67
C LEU A 66 1.04 5.83 8.15
N GLN A 67 1.52 4.95 9.05
CA GLN A 67 2.17 3.71 8.66
C GLN A 67 1.22 2.78 7.88
N GLU A 68 -0.03 2.63 8.34
CA GLU A 68 -1.05 1.84 7.64
C GLU A 68 -1.35 2.39 6.24
N GLN A 69 -1.49 3.71 6.11
CA GLN A 69 -1.71 4.37 4.82
C GLN A 69 -0.55 4.14 3.85
N VAL A 70 0.69 4.24 4.35
CA VAL A 70 1.90 3.99 3.56
C VAL A 70 1.97 2.54 3.09
N VAL A 71 1.74 1.56 3.97
CA VAL A 71 1.74 0.13 3.59
C VAL A 71 0.63 -0.17 2.58
N ARG A 72 -0.56 0.41 2.75
CA ARG A 72 -1.64 0.23 1.78
C ARG A 72 -1.30 0.81 0.42
N LEU A 73 -0.72 2.01 0.39
CA LEU A 73 -0.31 2.68 -0.83
C LEU A 73 0.79 1.89 -1.56
N ASP A 74 1.72 1.31 -0.81
CA ASP A 74 2.74 0.39 -1.33
C ASP A 74 2.10 -0.84 -1.99
N GLN A 75 1.20 -1.53 -1.30
CA GLN A 75 0.49 -2.71 -1.83
C GLN A 75 -0.36 -2.41 -3.08
N MET A 76 -0.83 -1.17 -3.24
CA MET A 76 -1.57 -0.74 -4.44
C MET A 76 -0.64 -0.43 -5.61
N MET A 77 0.60 -0.05 -5.33
CA MET A 77 1.60 0.35 -6.31
C MET A 77 2.55 -0.79 -6.69
N ASP A 78 2.56 -1.89 -5.95
CA ASP A 78 3.31 -3.08 -6.28
C ASP A 78 2.72 -3.70 -7.57
N PHE A 79 3.30 -3.32 -8.71
CA PHE A 79 2.96 -3.76 -10.07
C PHE A 79 3.08 -5.28 -10.27
N ASN A 80 3.54 -6.02 -9.25
CA ASN A 80 3.62 -7.47 -9.23
C ASN A 80 2.36 -8.15 -8.68
N ARG A 81 1.26 -7.41 -8.47
CA ARG A 81 -0.05 -8.03 -8.45
C ARG A 81 -0.21 -8.69 -9.83
N PRO A 82 -0.35 -10.02 -9.96
CA PRO A 82 -0.84 -10.56 -11.20
C PRO A 82 -2.15 -9.84 -11.44
N GLU A 83 -2.24 -9.08 -12.54
CA GLU A 83 -3.51 -8.62 -13.09
C GLU A 83 -4.52 -9.73 -12.81
N PRO A 84 -5.63 -9.45 -12.07
CA PRO A 84 -6.63 -10.49 -11.82
C PRO A 84 -6.94 -11.06 -13.18
N SER A 85 -6.57 -12.32 -13.37
CA SER A 85 -6.46 -12.95 -14.67
C SER A 85 -7.63 -12.51 -15.54
N GLU A 86 -7.33 -12.05 -16.76
CA GLU A 86 -8.28 -11.55 -17.78
C GLU A 86 -9.46 -12.52 -18.07
N GLY A 87 -9.58 -13.65 -17.37
CA GLY A 87 -10.64 -14.64 -17.50
C GLY A 87 -11.96 -14.33 -16.78
N HIS A 88 -12.08 -13.30 -15.95
CA HIS A 88 -13.37 -12.97 -15.31
C HIS A 88 -13.62 -11.47 -15.23
N HIS A 89 -13.81 -10.82 -16.37
CA HIS A 89 -14.59 -9.57 -16.44
C HIS A 89 -16.08 -9.93 -16.45
N PRO A 90 -16.79 -9.96 -15.30
CA PRO A 90 -18.22 -10.31 -15.26
C PRO A 90 -19.03 -9.40 -16.17
N VAL A 91 -18.65 -8.12 -16.26
CA VAL A 91 -19.30 -7.13 -17.14
C VAL A 91 -19.14 -7.48 -18.62
N GLY A 92 -17.98 -7.97 -19.04
CA GLY A 92 -17.76 -8.43 -20.42
C GLY A 92 -18.63 -9.63 -20.78
N ALA A 93 -18.73 -10.60 -19.86
CA ALA A 93 -19.61 -11.75 -20.03
C ALA A 93 -21.11 -11.34 -20.11
N HIS A 94 -21.51 -10.33 -19.33
CA HIS A 94 -22.86 -9.77 -19.41
C HIS A 94 -23.10 -9.04 -20.74
N PHE A 95 -22.11 -8.30 -21.25
CA PHE A 95 -22.20 -7.59 -22.53
C PHE A 95 -22.28 -8.57 -23.70
N SER A 96 -21.47 -9.64 -23.71
CA SER A 96 -21.56 -10.70 -24.71
C SER A 96 -22.89 -11.44 -24.67
N ARG A 97 -23.50 -11.62 -23.49
CA ARG A 97 -24.83 -12.23 -23.35
C ARG A 97 -25.93 -11.31 -23.91
N LEU A 98 -25.85 -10.00 -23.68
CA LEU A 98 -26.75 -9.02 -24.29
C LEU A 98 -26.59 -8.99 -25.81
N GLN A 99 -25.36 -8.93 -26.32
CA GLN A 99 -25.10 -8.90 -27.76
C GLN A 99 -25.60 -10.16 -28.47
N LYS A 100 -25.50 -11.34 -27.84
CA LYS A 100 -26.10 -12.57 -28.38
C LYS A 100 -27.63 -12.55 -28.37
N ALA A 101 -28.25 -12.00 -27.33
CA ALA A 101 -29.71 -11.95 -27.21
C ALA A 101 -30.36 -10.92 -28.15
N PHE A 102 -29.68 -9.80 -28.40
CA PHE A 102 -30.23 -8.67 -29.15
C PHE A 102 -29.60 -8.46 -30.54
N GLY A 103 -28.51 -9.16 -30.87
CA GLY A 103 -27.81 -9.04 -32.16
C GLY A 103 -28.37 -9.89 -33.31
N GLN A 104 -29.42 -10.69 -33.06
CA GLN A 104 -30.10 -11.51 -34.08
C GLN A 104 -31.51 -10.98 -34.45
N GLY A 105 -31.77 -9.69 -34.20
CA GLY A 105 -33.10 -9.07 -34.37
C GLY A 105 -33.10 -7.80 -35.22
N THR A 106 -32.30 -7.75 -36.28
CA THR A 106 -32.44 -6.75 -37.35
C THR A 106 -32.48 -7.47 -38.69
N GLU A 107 -33.64 -8.02 -39.01
CA GLU A 107 -34.18 -8.14 -40.37
C GLU A 107 -35.52 -7.40 -40.40
#